data_AF-Q7VBT7-F1
#
_entry.id   AF-Q7VBT7-F1
#
_cell.length_a   1.000
_cell.length_b   1.000
_cell.length_c   1.000
_cell.angle_alpha   90.00
_cell.angle_beta   90.00
_cell.angle_gamma   90.00
#
_symmetry.space_group_name_H-M   'P 1'
#
loop_
_entity.id
_entity.type
_entity.pdbx_description
1 polymer ?
#
loop_
_entity_poly.entity_id
_entity_poly.type
_entity_poly.pdbx_seq_one_letter_code
_entity_poly.pdbx_strand_id
1 'polypeptide(L)'
;MYNLFMNNEAKHWKIWLDKFLVYNLFLVIIFCLFFILTICANIFGYNLPYQIFQRIWLPLIIPSISIFFTAVLFQELYNYLNKES
;
A
#
# COMPACT_ATOMS: atom_id res chain seq x y z
N MET A 1 3.86 20.79 -23.99
CA MET A 1 3.35 19.47 -24.43
C MET A 1 4.12 18.44 -23.61
N TYR A 2 3.47 17.93 -22.57
CA TYR A 2 4.08 17.26 -21.41
C TYR A 2 5.12 16.21 -21.81
N ASN A 3 6.39 16.57 -21.56
CA ASN A 3 7.53 15.71 -21.34
C ASN A 3 7.45 14.31 -21.96
N LEU A 4 8.02 14.20 -23.16
CA LEU A 4 9.07 13.21 -23.45
C LEU A 4 8.81 11.86 -22.78
N PHE A 5 7.75 11.22 -23.30
CA PHE A 5 7.39 9.85 -23.02
C PHE A 5 8.63 8.95 -23.08
N MET A 6 8.92 8.32 -21.95
CA MET A 6 9.70 7.10 -21.80
C MET A 6 11.22 7.21 -22.00
N ASN A 7 11.89 7.53 -20.90
CA ASN A 7 13.13 6.84 -20.56
C ASN A 7 12.84 5.32 -20.51
N ASN A 8 13.09 4.64 -21.61
CA ASN A 8 12.76 3.23 -21.85
C ASN A 8 13.90 2.28 -21.41
N GLU A 9 14.63 2.65 -20.35
CA GLU A 9 15.57 1.76 -19.64
C GLU A 9 15.18 1.51 -18.18
N ALA A 10 14.00 1.97 -17.76
CA ALA A 10 13.39 1.48 -16.54
C ALA A 10 13.03 0.00 -16.75
N LYS A 11 13.89 -0.90 -16.26
CA LYS A 11 13.71 -2.36 -16.37
C LYS A 11 12.25 -2.70 -16.09
N HIS A 12 11.60 -3.42 -17.01
CA HIS A 12 10.16 -3.73 -17.01
C HIS A 12 9.60 -4.20 -15.63
N TRP A 13 10.43 -4.89 -14.83
CA TRP A 13 10.08 -5.31 -13.47
C TRP A 13 9.83 -4.16 -12.49
N LYS A 14 10.53 -3.02 -12.60
CA LYS A 14 10.34 -1.85 -11.73
C LYS A 14 8.97 -1.24 -11.95
N ILE A 15 8.60 -1.01 -13.21
CA ILE A 15 7.30 -0.43 -13.58
C ILE A 15 6.16 -1.35 -13.11
N TRP A 16 6.32 -2.66 -13.25
CA TRP A 16 5.34 -3.63 -12.75
C TRP A 16 5.22 -3.59 -11.22
N LEU A 17 6.35 -3.56 -10.52
CA LEU A 17 6.40 -3.47 -9.05
C LEU A 17 5.74 -2.18 -8.56
N ASP A 18 6.08 -1.03 -9.15
CA ASP A 18 5.49 0.26 -8.79
C ASP A 18 3.97 0.25 -8.97
N LYS A 19 3.47 -0.30 -10.07
CA LYS A 19 2.02 -0.46 -10.28
C LYS A 19 1.39 -1.36 -9.21
N PHE A 20 2.01 -2.49 -8.90
CA PHE A 20 1.54 -3.40 -7.85
C PHE A 20 1.47 -2.70 -6.49
N LEU A 21 2.49 -1.91 -6.13
CA LEU A 21 2.51 -1.12 -4.91
C LEU A 21 1.42 -0.05 -4.87
N VAL A 22 1.13 0.61 -5.98
CA VAL A 22 0.03 1.58 -6.07
C VAL A 22 -1.32 0.89 -5.83
N TYR A 23 -1.56 -0.28 -6.45
CA TYR A 23 -2.78 -1.06 -6.19
C TYR A 23 -2.87 -1.50 -4.72
N ASN A 24 -1.74 -1.94 -4.14
CA ASN A 24 -1.68 -2.30 -2.73
C ASN A 24 -2.04 -1.12 -1.82
N LEU A 25 -1.53 0.07 -2.11
CA LEU A 25 -1.84 1.29 -1.38
C LEU A 25 -3.34 1.63 -1.44
N PHE A 26 -3.95 1.53 -2.63
CA PHE A 26 -5.41 1.74 -2.77
C PHE A 26 -6.22 0.73 -1.95
N LEU A 27 -5.79 -0.54 -1.90
CA LEU A 27 -6.43 -1.55 -1.07
C LEU A 27 -6.39 -1.16 0.41
N VAL A 28 -5.25 -0.68 0.92
CA VAL A 28 -5.11 -0.21 2.31
C VAL A 28 -6.00 1.00 2.58
N ILE A 29 -6.11 1.95 1.64
CA ILE A 29 -6.99 3.12 1.78
C ILE A 29 -8.47 2.71 1.84
N ILE A 30 -8.92 1.82 0.95
CA ILE A 30 -10.29 1.29 0.98
C ILE A 30 -10.57 0.59 2.31
N PHE A 31 -9.60 -0.18 2.80
CA PHE A 31 -9.74 -0.86 4.09
C PHE A 31 -9.84 0.13 5.26
N CYS A 32 -9.12 1.25 5.18
CA CYS A 32 -9.23 2.34 6.16
C CYS A 32 -10.64 2.97 6.16
N LEU A 33 -11.25 3.20 4.99
CA LEU A 33 -12.64 3.65 4.91
C LEU A 33 -13.61 2.61 5.48
N PHE A 34 -13.37 1.33 5.19
CA PHE A 34 -14.15 0.22 5.75
C PHE A 34 -14.02 0.13 7.28
N PHE A 35 -12.85 0.47 7.84
CA PHE A 35 -12.65 0.57 9.29
C PHE A 35 -13.59 1.60 9.93
N ILE A 36 -13.68 2.79 9.34
CA ILE A 36 -14.53 3.88 9.86
C ILE A 36 -15.99 3.43 9.86
N LEU A 37 -16.47 2.86 8.75
CA LEU A 37 -17.83 2.31 8.65
C LEU A 37 -18.09 1.26 9.73
N THR A 38 -17.10 0.41 9.97
CA THR A 38 -17.17 -0.68 10.93
C THR A 38 -17.19 -0.17 12.38
N ILE A 39 -16.41 0.85 12.71
CA ILE A 39 -16.46 1.52 14.02
C ILE A 39 -17.84 2.14 14.23
N CYS A 40 -18.37 2.85 13.24
CA CYS A 40 -19.72 3.42 13.34
C CYS A 40 -20.76 2.34 13.62
N ALA A 41 -20.74 1.22 12.87
CA ALA A 41 -21.64 0.09 13.09
C ALA A 41 -21.49 -0.53 14.50
N ASN A 42 -20.25 -0.61 15.00
CA ASN A 42 -19.98 -1.12 16.36
C ASN A 42 -20.58 -0.23 17.44
N ILE A 43 -20.51 1.10 17.29
CA ILE A 43 -21.12 2.06 18.21
C ILE A 43 -22.65 1.88 18.27
N PHE A 44 -23.30 1.49 17.16
CA PHE A 44 -24.73 1.16 17.11
C PHE A 44 -25.06 -0.26 17.64
N GLY A 45 -24.08 -0.99 18.18
CA GLY A 45 -24.25 -2.34 18.75
C GLY A 45 -24.06 -3.49 17.76
N TYR A 46 -23.74 -3.22 16.49
CA TYR A 46 -23.49 -4.26 15.49
C TYR A 46 -22.02 -4.71 15.52
N ASN A 47 -21.75 -5.79 16.24
CA ASN A 47 -20.39 -6.32 16.43
C ASN A 47 -19.85 -7.15 15.24
N LEU A 48 -20.73 -7.66 14.38
CA LEU A 48 -20.37 -8.50 13.23
C LEU A 48 -19.34 -7.86 12.25
N PRO A 49 -19.57 -6.64 11.72
CA PRO A 49 -18.61 -6.03 10.80
C PRO A 49 -17.24 -5.80 11.45
N TYR A 50 -17.21 -5.53 12.76
CA TYR A 50 -15.98 -5.33 13.51
C TYR A 50 -15.15 -6.59 13.64
N GLN A 51 -15.79 -7.73 13.90
CA GLN A 51 -15.10 -9.02 13.92
C GLN A 51 -14.54 -9.41 12.54
N ILE A 52 -15.31 -9.15 11.47
CA ILE A 52 -14.86 -9.40 10.09
C ILE A 52 -13.65 -8.52 9.77
N PHE A 53 -13.70 -7.24 10.13
CA PHE A 53 -12.59 -6.31 9.97
C PHE A 53 -11.33 -6.83 10.65
N GLN A 54 -11.40 -7.20 11.93
CA GLN A 54 -10.25 -7.71 12.67
C GLN A 54 -9.64 -8.96 12.02
N ARG A 55 -10.50 -9.87 11.55
CA ARG A 55 -10.06 -11.11 10.90
C ARG A 55 -9.36 -10.86 9.57
N ILE A 56 -9.73 -9.81 8.83
CA ILE A 56 -9.08 -9.45 7.55
C ILE A 56 -7.84 -8.58 7.78
N TRP A 57 -7.84 -7.73 8.83
CA TRP A 57 -6.75 -6.82 9.14
C TRP A 57 -5.41 -7.54 9.31
N LEU A 58 -5.38 -8.58 10.16
CA LEU A 58 -4.17 -9.34 10.46
C LEU A 58 -3.54 -10.02 9.22
N PRO A 59 -4.28 -10.85 8.45
CA PRO A 59 -3.69 -11.60 7.34
C PRO A 59 -3.52 -10.79 6.04
N LEU A 60 -4.29 -9.72 5.82
CA LEU A 60 -4.28 -9.01 4.53
C LEU A 60 -3.61 -7.64 4.61
N ILE A 61 -3.94 -6.86 5.63
CA ILE A 61 -3.60 -5.44 5.68
C ILE A 61 -2.21 -5.23 6.28
N ILE A 62 -1.88 -5.95 7.36
CA ILE A 62 -0.55 -5.86 7.96
C ILE A 62 0.54 -6.26 6.94
N PRO A 63 0.43 -7.39 6.20
CA PRO A 63 1.42 -7.73 5.18
C PRO A 63 1.47 -6.71 4.03
N SER A 64 0.33 -6.17 3.61
CA SER A 64 0.25 -5.14 2.56
C SER A 64 1.03 -3.87 2.96
N ILE A 65 0.76 -3.34 4.16
CA ILE A 65 1.47 -2.17 4.70
C ILE A 65 2.97 -2.48 4.80
N SER A 66 3.33 -3.67 5.28
CA SER A 66 4.74 -4.07 5.47
C SER A 66 5.50 -4.12 4.14
N ILE A 67 4.89 -4.66 3.09
CA ILE A 67 5.47 -4.70 1.73
C ILE A 67 5.63 -3.28 1.18
N PHE A 68 4.60 -2.43 1.34
CA PHE A 68 4.66 -1.04 0.91
C PHE A 68 5.82 -0.30 1.57
N PHE A 69 5.92 -0.36 2.89
CA PHE A 69 7.02 0.27 3.64
C PHE A 69 8.37 -0.31 3.26
N THR A 70 8.49 -1.63 3.12
CA THR A 70 9.75 -2.29 2.75
C THR A 70 10.26 -1.78 1.40
N ALA A 71 9.39 -1.66 0.40
CA ALA A 71 9.78 -1.16 -0.91
C ALA A 71 10.23 0.31 -0.87
N VAL A 72 9.50 1.16 -0.15
CA VAL A 72 9.86 2.58 0.02
C VAL A 72 11.20 2.72 0.74
N LEU A 73 11.40 2.00 1.84
CA LEU A 73 12.66 2.00 2.58
C LEU A 73 13.83 1.49 1.73
N PHE A 74 13.61 0.42 0.96
CA PHE A 74 14.64 -0.14 0.10
C PHE A 74 15.04 0.83 -1.02
N GLN A 75 14.05 1.51 -1.61
CA GLN A 75 14.28 2.52 -2.64
C GLN A 75 15.04 3.73 -2.08
N GLU A 76 14.67 4.19 -0.89
CA GLU A 76 15.35 5.31 -0.23
C GLU A 76 16.78 4.94 0.18
N LEU A 77 16.97 3.74 0.73
CA LEU A 77 18.30 3.21 1.08
C LEU A 77 19.20 3.11 -0.15
N TYR A 78 18.68 2.59 -1.27
CA TYR A 78 19.41 2.53 -2.54
C TYR A 78 19.82 3.92 -3.02
N ASN A 79 18.90 4.89 -2.95
CA ASN A 79 19.18 6.27 -3.35
C ASN A 79 20.23 6.90 -2.44
N TYR A 80 20.19 6.64 -1.14
CA TYR A 80 21.16 7.15 -0.17
C TYR A 80 22.58 6.63 -0.47
N LEU A 81 22.74 5.32 -0.69
CA LEU A 81 24.04 4.72 -0.98
C LEU A 81 24.64 5.21 -2.32
N ASN A 82 23.80 5.41 -3.34
CA ASN A 82 24.25 5.93 -4.63
C ASN A 82 24.50 7.44 -4.65
N LYS A 83 24.09 8.18 -3.61
CA LYS A 83 24.28 9.64 -3.53
C LYS A 83 25.69 10.01 -3.03
N GLU A 84 26.41 9.08 -2.41
CA GLU A 84 27.77 9.30 -1.87
C GLU A 84 28.89 8.86 -2.83
N SER A 85 28.59 8.34 -4.03
CA SER A 85 29.54 8.01 -5.11
C SER A 85 29.45 8.99 -6.28
#